data_AF-A0A0M3D3N4-F1
#
_entry.id   AF-A0A0M3D3N4-F1
#
_cell.length_a   1.000
_cell.length_b   1.000
_cell.length_c   1.000
_cell.angle_alpha   90.00
_cell.angle_beta   90.00
_cell.angle_gamma   90.00
#
_symmetry.space_group_name_H-M   'P 1'
#
loop_
_entity.id
_entity.type
_entity.pdbx_description
1 polymer ?
#
loop_
_entity_poly.entity_id
_entity_poly.type
_entity_poly.pdbx_seq_one_letter_code
_entity_poly.pdbx_strand_id
1 'polypeptide(L)'
;MNKTVIFITFTALAAVGLIGSVALLILRPEASQDFTTLLITVLGLATTAAGTFYALGKQGQEIATIKSNTNGTLTRKEDEIAALRAKLAEHAPEALVEVETGPIDVSDKLRRDLV
;
A
#
# COMPACT_ATOMS: atom_id res chain seq x y z
N MET A 1 9.77 -14.01 8.54
CA MET A 1 9.66 -14.51 9.93
C MET A 1 8.48 -15.47 10.00
N ASN A 2 8.67 -16.69 10.50
CA ASN A 2 7.58 -17.68 10.54
C ASN A 2 6.50 -17.18 11.51
N LYS A 3 5.30 -16.91 11.01
CA LYS A 3 4.17 -16.36 11.78
C LYS A 3 3.87 -17.21 13.02
N THR A 4 4.08 -18.52 12.89
CA THR A 4 3.93 -19.50 13.97
C THR A 4 4.91 -19.26 15.12
N VAL A 5 6.16 -18.89 14.83
CA VAL A 5 7.17 -18.64 15.86
C VAL A 5 6.80 -17.42 16.69
N ILE A 6 6.39 -16.32 16.04
CA ILE A 6 5.97 -15.09 16.74
C ILE A 6 4.79 -15.37 17.67
N PHE A 7 3.80 -16.13 17.18
CA PHE A 7 2.62 -16.47 17.95
C PHE A 7 2.97 -17.33 19.17
N ILE A 8 3.79 -18.38 19.00
CA ILE A 8 4.23 -19.24 20.10
C ILE A 8 4.98 -18.44 21.16
N THR A 9 5.92 -17.58 20.76
CA THR A 9 6.68 -16.76 21.71
C THR A 9 5.77 -15.79 22.46
N PHE A 10 4.79 -15.19 21.77
CA PHE A 10 3.84 -14.28 22.38
C PHE A 10 2.91 -14.98 23.40
N THR A 11 2.37 -16.16 23.04
CA THR A 11 1.55 -16.97 23.93
C THR A 11 2.35 -17.45 25.15
N ALA A 12 3.60 -17.87 24.96
CA ALA A 12 4.48 -18.28 26.05
C ALA A 12 4.77 -17.11 27.01
N LEU A 13 5.07 -15.92 26.48
CA LEU A 13 5.29 -14.72 27.28
C LEU A 13 4.05 -14.33 28.08
N ALA A 14 2.87 -14.36 27.45
CA ALA A 14 1.60 -14.08 28.10
C ALA A 14 1.28 -15.07 29.22
N ALA A 15 1.55 -16.37 29.00
CA ALA A 15 1.35 -17.41 30.01
C ALA A 15 2.26 -17.20 31.22
N VAL A 16 3.56 -16.94 31.00
CA VAL A 16 4.52 -16.65 32.08
C VAL A 16 4.13 -15.38 32.83
N GLY A 17 3.69 -14.34 32.11
CA GLY A 17 3.18 -13.11 32.70
C GLY A 17 1.96 -13.32 33.58
N LEU A 18 0.99 -14.13 33.14
CA LEU A 18 -0.18 -14.48 33.93
C LEU A 18 0.20 -15.25 35.20
N ILE A 19 1.10 -16.24 35.09
CA ILE A 19 1.60 -16.99 36.25
C ILE A 19 2.30 -16.06 37.23
N GLY A 20 3.15 -15.14 36.73
CA GLY A 20 3.83 -14.14 37.54
C GLY A 20 2.86 -13.19 38.26
N SER A 21 1.79 -12.78 37.59
CA SER A 21 0.74 -11.94 38.18
C SER A 21 0.00 -12.67 39.31
N VAL A 22 -0.37 -13.94 39.10
CA VAL A 22 -1.02 -14.77 40.13
C VAL A 22 -0.07 -15.03 41.31
N ALA A 23 1.22 -15.28 41.05
CA ALA A 23 2.21 -15.45 42.11
C ALA A 23 2.40 -14.17 42.94
N LEU A 24 2.42 -13.00 42.29
CA LEU A 24 2.48 -11.71 42.97
C LEU A 24 1.21 -11.43 43.77
N LEU A 25 0.02 -11.78 43.26
CA LEU A 25 -1.23 -11.67 44.01
C LEU A 25 -1.19 -12.40 45.35
N ILE A 26 -0.46 -13.51 45.45
CA ILE A 26 -0.32 -14.30 46.68
C ILE A 26 0.80 -13.76 47.58
N LEU A 27 1.95 -13.38 47.00
CA LEU A 27 3.16 -13.03 47.76
C LEU A 27 3.26 -11.54 48.11
N ARG A 28 2.78 -10.66 47.22
CA ARG A 28 2.84 -9.19 47.29
C ARG A 28 1.67 -8.56 46.52
N PRO A 29 0.44 -8.62 47.05
CA PRO A 29 -0.77 -8.14 46.38
C PRO A 29 -0.71 -6.65 46.00
N GLU A 30 0.05 -5.85 46.75
CA GLU A 30 0.30 -4.44 46.43
C GLU A 30 1.07 -4.23 45.12
N ALA A 31 1.92 -5.18 44.73
CA ALA A 31 2.74 -5.09 43.50
C ALA A 31 2.07 -5.75 42.29
N SER A 32 1.00 -6.54 42.48
CA SER A 32 0.36 -7.28 41.39
C SER A 32 -0.37 -6.35 40.41
N GLN A 33 -0.89 -5.22 40.88
CA GLN A 33 -1.60 -4.25 40.04
C GLN A 33 -0.64 -3.59 39.03
N ASP A 34 0.49 -3.09 39.51
CA ASP A 34 1.50 -2.44 38.65
C ASP A 34 2.10 -3.43 37.66
N PHE A 35 2.42 -4.65 38.13
CA PHE A 35 2.94 -5.71 37.28
C PHE A 35 1.95 -6.12 36.17
N THR A 36 0.67 -6.28 36.52
CA THR A 36 -0.36 -6.66 35.54
C THR A 36 -0.58 -5.55 34.52
N THR A 37 -0.55 -4.28 34.96
CA THR A 37 -0.64 -3.12 34.08
C THR A 37 0.53 -3.08 33.09
N LEU A 38 1.75 -3.30 33.58
CA LEU A 38 2.95 -3.40 32.74
C LEU A 38 2.84 -4.54 31.74
N LEU A 39 2.38 -5.71 32.18
CA LEU A 39 2.18 -6.88 31.32
C LEU A 39 1.23 -6.58 30.16
N ILE A 40 0.05 -6.05 30.46
CA ILE A 40 -0.97 -5.69 29.46
C ILE A 40 -0.42 -4.64 28.49
N THR A 41 0.33 -3.65 29.00
CA THR A 41 0.93 -2.61 28.17
C THR A 41 1.93 -3.20 27.17
N VAL A 42 2.83 -4.08 27.63
CA VAL A 42 3.82 -4.72 26.76
C VAL A 42 3.14 -5.62 25.71
N LEU A 43 2.17 -6.43 26.12
CA LEU A 43 1.42 -7.30 25.19
C LEU A 43 0.61 -6.46 24.18
N GLY A 44 0.01 -5.36 24.61
CA GLY A 44 -0.72 -4.44 23.74
C GLY A 44 0.18 -3.78 22.70
N LEU A 45 1.34 -3.28 23.11
CA LEU A 45 2.34 -2.70 22.19
C LEU A 45 2.82 -3.73 21.17
N ALA A 46 3.15 -4.94 21.62
CA ALA A 46 3.60 -6.01 20.74
C ALA A 46 2.51 -6.47 19.77
N THR A 47 1.24 -6.54 20.20
CA THR A 47 0.10 -6.86 19.32
C THR A 47 -0.09 -5.76 18.25
N THR A 48 -0.01 -4.50 18.66
CA THR A 48 -0.15 -3.33 17.77
C THR A 48 0.97 -3.29 16.74
N ALA A 49 2.21 -3.53 17.17
CA ALA A 49 3.36 -3.63 16.29
C ALA A 49 3.21 -4.79 15.30
N ALA A 50 2.84 -5.99 15.78
CA ALA A 50 2.62 -7.15 14.92
C ALA A 50 1.51 -6.92 13.89
N GLY A 51 0.39 -6.32 14.30
CA GLY A 51 -0.71 -5.94 13.40
C GLY A 51 -0.27 -4.95 12.32
N THR A 52 0.48 -3.92 12.72
CA THR A 52 1.04 -2.92 11.79
C THR A 52 1.99 -3.55 10.78
N PHE A 53 2.93 -4.39 11.22
CA PHE A 53 3.85 -5.10 10.32
C PHE A 53 3.12 -6.05 9.37
N TYR A 54 2.06 -6.70 9.83
CA TYR A 54 1.23 -7.56 8.98
C TYR A 54 0.52 -6.75 7.88
N ALA A 55 -0.09 -5.62 8.24
CA ALA A 55 -0.77 -4.75 7.29
C ALA A 55 0.21 -4.16 6.25
N LEU A 56 1.37 -3.67 6.69
CA LEU A 56 2.42 -3.16 5.82
C LEU A 56 2.98 -4.24 4.90
N GLY A 57 3.18 -5.46 5.40
CA GLY A 57 3.64 -6.59 4.60
C GLY A 57 2.67 -6.95 3.48
N LYS A 58 1.35 -6.90 3.75
CA LYS A 58 0.32 -7.16 2.74
C LYS A 58 0.29 -6.05 1.68
N GLN A 59 0.36 -4.79 2.10
CA GLN A 59 0.46 -3.66 1.17
C GLN A 59 1.69 -3.76 0.26
N GLY A 60 2.85 -4.15 0.80
CA GLY A 60 4.06 -4.34 0.00
C GLY A 60 3.91 -5.41 -1.08
N GLN A 61 3.21 -6.51 -0.78
CA GLN A 61 2.91 -7.57 -1.76
C GLN A 61 1.94 -7.10 -2.85
N GLU A 62 0.91 -6.34 -2.48
CA GLU A 62 -0.03 -5.77 -3.44
C GLU A 62 0.66 -4.75 -4.36
N ILE A 63 1.52 -3.89 -3.82
CA ILE A 63 2.32 -2.93 -4.60
C ILE A 63 3.27 -3.66 -5.55
N ALA A 64 3.95 -4.71 -5.09
CA ALA A 64 4.81 -5.53 -5.95
C ALA A 64 4.02 -6.17 -7.10
N THR A 65 2.82 -6.68 -6.81
CA THR A 65 1.90 -7.25 -7.80
C THR A 65 1.46 -6.20 -8.81
N ILE A 66 1.02 -5.03 -8.35
CA ILE A 66 0.65 -3.89 -9.22
C ILE A 66 1.83 -3.48 -10.10
N LYS A 67 3.03 -3.34 -9.53
CA LYS A 67 4.24 -2.98 -10.29
C LYS A 67 4.54 -4.00 -11.38
N SER A 68 4.44 -5.30 -11.08
CA SER A 68 4.66 -6.36 -12.07
C SER A 68 3.62 -6.34 -13.20
N ASN A 69 2.34 -6.13 -12.87
CA ASN A 69 1.25 -6.09 -13.84
C ASN A 69 1.27 -4.81 -14.71
N THR A 70 1.57 -3.66 -14.11
CA THR A 70 1.66 -2.38 -14.82
C THR A 70 2.82 -2.37 -15.81
N ASN A 71 4.00 -2.85 -15.40
CA ASN A 71 5.16 -2.91 -16.28
C ASN A 71 4.93 -3.86 -17.47
N GLY A 72 4.32 -5.03 -17.26
CA GLY A 72 3.98 -5.94 -18.35
C GLY A 72 2.92 -5.39 -19.30
N THR A 73 2.00 -4.56 -18.79
CA THR A 73 0.95 -3.93 -19.62
C THR A 73 1.47 -2.73 -20.40
N LEU A 74 2.48 -2.02 -19.88
CA LEU A 74 3.07 -0.85 -20.56
C LEU A 74 3.78 -1.26 -21.84
N THR A 75 4.64 -2.28 -21.78
CA THR A 75 5.35 -2.81 -22.96
C THR A 75 4.37 -3.33 -24.01
N ARG A 76 3.32 -4.06 -23.60
CA ARG A 76 2.28 -4.51 -24.53
C ARG A 76 1.56 -3.34 -25.22
N LYS A 77 1.29 -2.25 -24.49
CA LYS A 77 0.66 -1.05 -25.06
C LYS A 77 1.61 -0.30 -26.00
N GLU A 78 2.90 -0.25 -25.70
CA GLU A 78 3.92 0.34 -26.59
C GLU A 78 4.04 -0.45 -27.90
N ASP A 79 4.06 -1.79 -27.82
CA ASP A 79 4.07 -2.66 -29.00
C ASP A 79 2.79 -2.51 -29.84
N GLU A 80 1.62 -2.42 -29.19
CA GLU A 80 0.35 -2.17 -29.88
C GLU A 80 0.32 -0.78 -30.53
N ILE A 81 0.84 0.26 -29.86
CA ILE A 81 0.95 1.61 -30.44
C ILE A 81 1.90 1.59 -31.64
N ALA A 82 3.04 0.90 -31.56
CA ALA A 82 3.97 0.78 -32.66
C ALA A 82 3.34 0.05 -33.86
N ALA A 83 2.62 -1.05 -33.60
CA ALA A 83 1.91 -1.80 -34.63
C ALA A 83 0.76 -0.99 -35.27
N LEU A 84 0.00 -0.25 -34.47
CA LEU A 84 -1.07 0.63 -34.97
C LEU A 84 -0.52 1.81 -35.77
N ARG A 85 0.59 2.42 -35.33
CA ARG A 85 1.27 3.48 -36.07
C ARG A 85 1.83 2.98 -37.41
N ALA A 86 2.38 1.77 -37.46
CA ALA A 86 2.83 1.15 -38.70
C ALA A 86 1.67 0.94 -39.69
N LYS A 87 0.53 0.43 -39.21
CA LYS A 87 -0.69 0.27 -40.03
C LYS A 87 -1.29 1.61 -40.49
N LEU A 88 -1.27 2.63 -39.62
CA LEU A 88 -1.70 3.98 -39.97
C LEU A 88 -0.80 4.61 -41.04
N ALA A 89 0.51 4.42 -40.95
CA ALA A 89 1.45 4.89 -41.96
C ALA A 89 1.23 4.23 -43.34
N GLU A 90 0.81 2.96 -43.36
CA GLU A 90 0.53 2.21 -44.59
C GLU A 90 -0.78 2.64 -45.26
N HIS A 91 -1.83 2.95 -44.47
CA HIS A 91 -3.16 3.23 -45.00
C HIS A 91 -3.52 4.72 -45.11
N ALA A 92 -2.87 5.59 -44.34
CA ALA A 92 -3.16 7.03 -44.31
C ALA A 92 -1.93 7.84 -43.86
N PRO A 93 -0.91 8.01 -44.72
CA PRO A 93 0.33 8.73 -44.38
C PRO A 93 0.09 10.22 -44.03
N GLU A 94 -1.02 10.81 -44.49
CA GLU A 94 -1.42 12.19 -44.20
C GLU A 94 -1.91 12.40 -42.76
N ALA A 95 -2.30 11.33 -42.04
CA ALA A 95 -2.79 11.41 -40.66
C ALA A 95 -1.68 11.50 -39.60
N LEU A 96 -0.41 11.28 -39.99
CA LEU A 96 0.76 11.36 -39.10
C LEU A 96 1.48 12.71 -39.16
N VAL A 97 0.91 13.70 -39.85
CA VAL A 97 1.43 15.07 -39.84
C VAL A 97 1.26 15.61 -38.42
N GLU A 98 2.37 15.92 -37.75
CA GLU A 98 2.34 16.68 -36.49
C GLU A 98 1.70 18.05 -36.78
N VAL A 99 0.44 18.20 -36.38
CA VAL A 99 -0.23 19.49 -36.43
C VAL A 99 0.20 20.26 -35.18
N GLU A 100 0.87 21.38 -35.39
CA GLU A 100 1.23 22.33 -34.34
C GLU A 100 -0.06 22.89 -33.73
N THR A 101 -0.51 22.31 -32.62
CA THR A 101 -1.68 22.82 -31.88
C THR A 101 -1.25 24.04 -31.06
N GLY A 102 -1.23 25.19 -31.71
CA GLY A 102 -1.13 26.49 -31.06
C GLY A 102 -2.44 26.89 -30.35
N PRO A 103 -2.39 27.82 -29.39
CA PRO A 103 -3.60 28.37 -28.78
C PRO A 103 -4.48 29.02 -29.86
N ILE A 104 -5.73 28.57 -29.94
CA ILE A 104 -6.72 29.14 -30.85
C ILE A 104 -7.05 30.55 -30.34
N ASP A 105 -6.69 31.58 -31.09
CA ASP A 105 -7.07 32.95 -30.79
C ASP A 105 -8.58 33.15 -31.10
N VAL A 106 -9.40 33.07 -30.06
CA VAL A 106 -10.86 33.21 -30.12
C VAL A 106 -11.34 34.67 -30.02
N SER A 107 -10.42 35.64 -29.97
CA SER A 107 -10.72 37.06 -29.70
C SER A 107 -11.71 37.66 -30.70
N ASP A 108 -11.71 37.18 -31.95
CA ASP A 108 -12.51 37.76 -33.04
C ASP A 108 -13.93 37.16 -33.13
N LYS A 109 -14.18 36.01 -32.47
CA LYS A 109 -15.51 35.37 -32.45
C LYS A 109 -16.39 35.84 -31.30
N LEU A 110 -15.82 36.23 -30.15
CA LEU A 110 -16.59 36.73 -29.01
C LEU A 110 -17.21 38.13 -29.24
N ARG A 111 -16.64 38.96 -30.12
CA ARG A 111 -17.16 40.33 -30.36
C ARG A 111 -18.42 40.38 -31.22
N ARG A 112 -18.74 39.30 -31.95
CA ARG A 112 -19.86 39.29 -32.89
C ARG A 112 -21.21 38.99 -32.24
N ASP A 113 -21.21 38.43 -31.03
CA ASP A 113 -22.41 38.09 -30.26
C ASP A 113 -22.84 39.22 -29.29
N LEU A 114 -22.19 40.38 -29.33
CA LEU A 114 -22.38 41.51 -28.40
C LEU A 114 -22.92 42.78 -29.07
N VAL A 115 -23.49 42.70 -30.28
CA VAL A 115 -24.14 43.82 -30.99
C VAL A 115 -25.56 43.46 -31.39
#